data_AF-A0A917P9G3-F1
#
_entry.id   AF-A0A917P9G3-F1
#
_cell.length_a   1.000
_cell.length_b   1.000
_cell.length_c   1.000
_cell.angle_alpha   90.00
_cell.angle_beta   90.00
_cell.angle_gamma   90.00
#
_symmetry.space_group_name_H-M   'P 1'
#
loop_
_entity.id
_entity.type
_entity.pdbx_description
1 polymer ?
#
loop_
_entity_poly.entity_id
_entity_poly.type
_entity_poly.pdbx_seq_one_letter_code
_entity_poly.pdbx_strand_id
1 'polypeptide(L)'
;MQVISTPDGWPIWVSPVRPGREHDTTCARHHGLTEALNRFAAQLNILTLVDLGYENASDGFRHPVKKPAGGQLTEAQQTFNKVVRGVHGVCERANSLLKTTFKALRRVSLDPSRITRIAAAALVLLELEYDRTI
;
A
#
# COMPACT_ATOMS: atom_id res chain seq x y z
N MET A 1 -1.43 7.12 -6.20
CA MET A 1 -1.51 5.70 -6.62
C MET A 1 -1.26 4.87 -5.38
N GLN A 2 -2.07 3.86 -5.15
CA GLN A 2 -1.94 2.93 -4.04
C GLN A 2 -1.37 1.61 -4.58
N VAL A 3 -0.62 0.90 -3.75
CA VAL A 3 -0.05 -0.41 -4.07
C VAL A 3 -0.37 -1.36 -2.94
N ILE A 4 -0.86 -2.56 -3.26
CA ILE A 4 -0.91 -3.67 -2.31
C ILE A 4 0.27 -4.58 -2.60
N SER A 5 0.93 -5.03 -1.54
CA SER A 5 1.98 -6.03 -1.62
C SER A 5 1.73 -7.20 -0.68
N THR A 6 2.28 -8.36 -1.02
CA THR A 6 2.52 -9.44 -0.06
C THR A 6 3.49 -9.01 1.06
N PRO A 7 3.58 -9.78 2.17
CA PRO A 7 4.53 -9.50 3.25
C PRO A 7 6.01 -9.53 2.85
N ASP A 8 6.39 -10.23 1.77
CA ASP A 8 7.76 -10.22 1.21
C ASP A 8 8.03 -9.04 0.25
N GLY A 9 7.10 -8.08 0.20
CA GLY A 9 7.25 -6.85 -0.58
C GLY A 9 7.07 -7.04 -2.08
N TRP A 10 6.36 -8.08 -2.51
CA TRP A 10 5.98 -8.26 -3.92
C TRP A 10 4.71 -7.47 -4.22
N PRO A 11 4.69 -6.58 -5.24
CA PRO A 11 3.46 -5.88 -5.60
C PRO A 11 2.47 -6.87 -6.21
N ILE A 12 1.21 -6.80 -5.80
CA ILE A 12 0.12 -7.68 -6.29
C ILE A 12 -1.05 -6.91 -6.88
N TRP A 13 -1.10 -5.60 -6.62
CA TRP A 13 -2.15 -4.74 -7.13
C TRP A 13 -1.71 -3.29 -7.10
N VAL A 14 -2.16 -2.52 -8.10
CA VAL A 14 -1.97 -1.07 -8.19
C VAL A 14 -3.31 -0.38 -8.46
N SER A 15 -3.58 0.73 -7.76
CA SER A 15 -4.78 1.51 -8.00
C SER A 15 -4.66 2.39 -9.24
N PRO A 16 -5.79 2.80 -9.83
CA PRO A 16 -5.83 4.00 -10.66
C PRO A 16 -5.24 5.21 -9.94
N VAL A 17 -4.58 6.09 -10.68
CA VAL A 17 -4.02 7.33 -10.15
C VAL A 17 -5.14 8.37 -10.01
N ARG A 18 -5.23 8.95 -8.81
CA ARG A 18 -6.16 10.04 -8.45
C ARG A 18 -5.41 11.38 -8.36
N PRO A 19 -6.12 12.52 -8.42
CA PRO A 19 -5.52 13.84 -8.20
C PRO A 19 -4.74 13.89 -6.88
N GLY A 20 -3.54 14.49 -6.89
CA GLY A 20 -2.64 14.49 -5.73
C GLY A 20 -3.14 15.23 -4.49
N ARG A 21 -4.24 15.97 -4.59
CA ARG A 21 -4.89 16.66 -3.45
C ARG A 21 -5.83 15.76 -2.65
N GLU A 22 -6.19 14.59 -3.17
CA GLU A 22 -7.12 13.70 -2.50
C GLU A 22 -6.41 12.88 -1.43
N HIS A 23 -7.06 12.75 -0.27
CA HIS A 23 -6.55 11.93 0.82
C HIS A 23 -6.52 10.45 0.40
N ASP A 24 -5.50 9.71 0.81
CA ASP A 24 -5.33 8.30 0.43
C ASP A 24 -6.53 7.43 0.82
N THR A 25 -7.12 7.68 1.99
CA THR A 25 -8.34 7.01 2.45
C THR A 25 -9.54 7.26 1.55
N THR A 26 -9.66 8.47 0.98
CA THR A 26 -10.72 8.79 0.02
C THR A 26 -10.50 8.04 -1.28
N CYS A 27 -9.26 7.98 -1.77
CA CYS A 27 -8.91 7.19 -2.94
C CYS A 27 -9.19 5.69 -2.74
N ALA A 28 -8.84 5.14 -1.56
CA ALA A 28 -9.09 3.73 -1.24
C ALA A 28 -10.58 3.40 -1.25
N ARG A 29 -11.40 4.23 -0.61
CA ARG A 29 -12.85 4.05 -0.59
C ARG A 29 -13.45 4.16 -1.99
N HIS A 30 -13.01 5.15 -2.77
CA HIS A 30 -13.46 5.34 -4.15
C HIS A 30 -13.20 4.09 -5.02
N HIS A 31 -12.07 3.40 -4.80
CA HIS A 31 -11.73 2.18 -5.54
C HIS A 31 -12.27 0.89 -4.91
N GLY A 32 -13.12 0.98 -3.87
CA GLY A 32 -13.65 -0.19 -3.15
C GLY A 32 -12.59 -0.97 -2.37
N LEU A 33 -11.38 -0.42 -2.25
CA LEU A 33 -10.21 -1.09 -1.65
C LEU A 33 -10.46 -1.39 -0.17
N THR A 34 -11.01 -0.42 0.56
CA THR A 34 -11.33 -0.60 1.98
C THR A 34 -12.34 -1.72 2.16
N GLU A 35 -13.41 -1.76 1.37
CA GLU A 35 -14.41 -2.82 1.48
C GLU A 35 -13.82 -4.19 1.15
N ALA A 36 -13.08 -4.31 0.04
CA ALA A 36 -12.45 -5.55 -0.35
C ALA A 36 -11.53 -6.10 0.75
N LEU A 37 -10.63 -5.27 1.29
CA LEU A 37 -9.70 -5.70 2.32
C LEU A 37 -10.38 -6.04 3.66
N ASN A 38 -11.50 -5.39 4.01
CA ASN A 38 -12.28 -5.81 5.17
C ASN A 38 -12.96 -7.17 4.96
N ARG A 39 -13.42 -7.47 3.75
CA ARG A 39 -13.92 -8.81 3.44
C ARG A 39 -12.83 -9.87 3.62
N PHE A 40 -11.59 -9.59 3.19
CA PHE A 40 -10.44 -10.46 3.46
C PHE A 40 -10.19 -10.64 4.96
N ALA A 41 -10.22 -9.55 5.74
CA ALA A 41 -10.08 -9.64 7.19
C ALA A 41 -11.19 -10.49 7.82
N ALA A 42 -12.45 -10.30 7.43
CA ALA A 42 -13.59 -11.02 7.98
C ALA A 42 -13.62 -12.51 7.57
N GLN A 43 -13.26 -12.81 6.32
CA GLN A 43 -13.38 -14.17 5.76
C GLN A 43 -12.14 -15.02 5.98
N LEU A 44 -10.96 -14.42 5.93
CA LEU A 44 -9.67 -15.13 5.97
C LEU A 44 -8.86 -14.83 7.23
N ASN A 45 -9.34 -13.92 8.10
CA ASN A 45 -8.60 -13.44 9.27
C ASN A 45 -7.23 -12.85 8.92
N ILE A 46 -7.12 -12.25 7.73
CA ILE A 46 -5.91 -11.58 7.23
C ILE A 46 -6.12 -10.07 7.33
N LEU A 47 -5.41 -9.44 8.24
CA LEU A 47 -5.43 -7.99 8.43
C LEU A 47 -4.44 -7.31 7.49
N THR A 48 -4.81 -6.14 6.99
CA THR A 48 -3.91 -5.35 6.12
C THR A 48 -3.11 -4.35 6.94
N LEU A 49 -1.79 -4.40 6.81
CA LEU A 49 -0.92 -3.36 7.33
C LEU A 49 -0.95 -2.14 6.40
N VAL A 50 -1.21 -0.96 6.96
CA VAL A 50 -1.37 0.30 6.22
C VAL A 50 -0.57 1.41 6.87
N ASP A 51 -0.27 2.44 6.09
CA ASP A 51 0.36 3.66 6.60
C ASP A 51 -0.51 4.41 7.60
N LEU A 52 0.12 5.27 8.39
CA LEU A 52 -0.56 6.06 9.42
C LEU A 52 -1.68 6.97 8.85
N GLY A 53 -1.62 7.32 7.56
CA GLY A 53 -2.68 8.08 6.89
C GLY A 53 -4.04 7.35 6.81
N TYR A 54 -4.05 6.04 7.09
CA TYR A 54 -5.25 5.20 7.21
C TYR A 54 -5.67 4.95 8.66
N GLU A 55 -5.18 5.76 9.59
CA GLU A 55 -5.58 5.71 11.00
C GLU A 55 -7.12 5.66 11.12
N ASN A 56 -7.61 4.63 11.83
CA ASN A 56 -9.04 4.36 12.02
C ASN A 56 -9.88 4.26 10.74
N ALA A 57 -9.26 3.96 9.59
CA ALA A 57 -9.99 3.86 8.34
C ALA A 57 -10.90 2.62 8.27
N SER A 58 -10.53 1.53 8.94
CA SER A 58 -11.37 0.34 9.13
C SER A 58 -10.80 -0.71 10.11
N ASP A 59 -11.66 -1.63 10.59
CA ASP A 59 -11.30 -2.67 11.56
C ASP A 59 -10.35 -3.73 11.01
N GLY A 60 -10.44 -4.00 9.69
CA GLY A 60 -9.54 -4.91 8.99
C GLY A 60 -8.12 -4.35 8.80
N PHE A 61 -7.86 -3.11 9.19
CA PHE A 61 -6.56 -2.46 9.03
C PHE A 61 -5.75 -2.46 10.33
N ARG A 62 -4.43 -2.48 10.18
CA ARG A 62 -3.47 -2.21 11.24
C ARG A 62 -2.54 -1.11 10.75
N HIS A 63 -2.30 -0.11 11.59
CA HIS A 63 -1.42 1.01 11.29
C HIS A 63 -0.51 1.26 12.47
N PRO A 64 0.66 1.91 12.29
CA PRO A 64 1.46 2.37 13.40
C PRO A 64 0.61 3.18 14.39
N VAL A 65 0.92 3.06 15.68
CA VAL A 65 0.29 3.87 16.73
C VAL A 65 0.94 5.24 16.72
N LYS A 66 0.11 6.28 16.53
CA LYS A 66 0.54 7.67 16.62
C LYS A 66 0.90 8.01 18.06
N LYS A 67 2.01 8.74 18.24
CA LYS A 67 2.37 9.27 19.56
C LYS A 67 1.31 10.30 19.98
N PRO A 68 0.70 10.17 21.17
CA PRO A 68 -0.28 11.14 21.66
C PRO A 68 0.38 12.49 21.97
N ALA A 69 -0.38 13.58 21.80
CA ALA A 69 0.08 14.92 22.15
C ALA A 69 0.38 14.99 23.66
N GLY A 70 1.58 15.47 24.02
CA GLY A 70 2.01 15.58 25.42
C GLY A 70 2.27 14.25 26.14
N GLY A 71 2.20 13.11 25.45
CA GLY A 71 2.41 11.78 26.04
C GLY A 71 3.54 11.00 25.39
N GLN A 72 3.69 9.74 25.79
CA GLN A 72 4.64 8.79 25.21
C GLN A 72 3.91 7.53 24.76
N LEU A 73 4.50 6.81 23.81
CA LEU A 73 4.04 5.48 23.46
C LEU A 73 4.39 4.50 24.58
N THR A 74 3.48 3.59 24.90
CA THR A 74 3.79 2.47 25.80
C THR A 74 4.84 1.55 25.18
N GLU A 75 5.54 0.76 25.98
CA GLU A 75 6.53 -0.20 25.47
C GLU A 75 5.93 -1.17 24.44
N ALA A 76 4.70 -1.62 24.67
CA ALA A 76 3.97 -2.45 23.73
C ALA A 76 3.71 -1.74 22.40
N GLN A 77 3.30 -0.46 22.43
CA GLN A 77 3.10 0.36 21.22
C GLN A 77 4.42 0.63 20.48
N GLN A 78 5.51 0.87 21.21
CA GLN A 78 6.84 1.04 20.62
C GLN A 78 7.31 -0.25 19.93
N THR A 79 7.12 -1.40 20.58
CA THR A 79 7.45 -2.72 20.05
C THR A 79 6.64 -3.03 18.81
N PHE A 80 5.32 -2.81 18.86
CA PHE A 80 4.44 -2.95 17.69
C PHE A 80 4.88 -2.05 16.54
N ASN A 81 5.13 -0.77 16.81
CA ASN A 81 5.62 0.17 15.79
C ASN A 81 6.99 -0.23 15.21
N LYS A 82 7.85 -0.89 15.99
CA LYS A 82 9.14 -1.42 15.49
C LYS A 82 8.93 -2.57 14.49
N VAL A 83 8.02 -3.49 14.80
CA VAL A 83 7.64 -4.59 13.88
C VAL A 83 7.04 -4.02 12.60
N VAL A 84 6.07 -3.12 12.72
CA VAL A 84 5.41 -2.47 11.57
C VAL A 84 6.42 -1.75 10.67
N ARG A 85 7.37 -1.01 11.24
CA ARG A 85 8.44 -0.37 10.45
C ARG A 85 9.33 -1.38 9.73
N GLY A 86 9.63 -2.51 10.35
CA GLY A 86 10.38 -3.59 9.70
C GLY A 86 9.64 -4.14 8.48
N VAL A 87 8.34 -4.40 8.63
CA VAL A 87 7.49 -4.85 7.51
C VAL A 87 7.37 -3.76 6.43
N HIS A 88 7.16 -2.50 6.81
CA HIS A 88 7.12 -1.39 5.86
C HIS A 88 8.41 -1.27 5.05
N GLY A 89 9.58 -1.42 5.68
CA GLY A 89 10.86 -1.42 4.98
C GLY A 89 10.96 -2.53 3.91
N VAL A 90 10.35 -3.69 4.14
CA VAL A 90 10.23 -4.75 3.12
C VAL A 90 9.22 -4.35 2.05
N CYS A 91 8.05 -3.82 2.43
CA CYS A 91 7.01 -3.40 1.50
C CYS A 91 7.41 -2.21 0.61
N GLU A 92 8.36 -1.37 1.03
CA GLU A 92 8.96 -0.34 0.16
C GLU A 92 9.56 -0.93 -1.11
N ARG A 93 10.00 -2.20 -1.06
CA ARG A 93 10.45 -2.97 -2.23
C ARG A 93 9.40 -3.04 -3.33
N ALA A 94 8.10 -3.12 -2.99
CA ALA A 94 7.04 -3.22 -3.99
C ALA A 94 7.02 -1.99 -4.91
N ASN A 95 7.06 -0.80 -4.29
CA ASN A 95 7.17 0.46 -5.01
C ASN A 95 8.51 0.59 -5.75
N SER A 96 9.60 0.09 -5.14
CA SER A 96 10.92 0.11 -5.74
C SER A 96 10.98 -0.76 -7.00
N LEU A 97 10.46 -1.99 -6.98
CA LEU A 97 10.43 -2.89 -8.14
C LEU A 97 9.74 -2.24 -9.33
N LEU A 98 8.53 -1.71 -9.12
CA LEU A 98 7.79 -1.02 -10.17
C LEU A 98 8.58 0.17 -10.75
N LYS A 99 9.17 1.02 -9.90
CA LYS A 99 9.91 2.21 -10.34
C LYS A 99 11.27 1.86 -10.94
N THR A 100 11.95 0.82 -10.43
CA THR A 100 13.32 0.51 -10.80
C THR A 100 13.39 -0.28 -12.10
N THR A 101 12.54 -1.29 -12.25
CA THR A 101 12.38 -2.08 -13.48
C THR A 101 11.83 -1.21 -14.61
N PHE A 102 10.77 -0.44 -14.34
CA PHE A 102 10.12 0.39 -15.35
C PHE A 102 10.46 1.87 -15.17
N LYS A 103 11.53 2.33 -15.84
CA LYS A 103 11.96 3.75 -15.84
C LYS A 103 10.83 4.73 -16.18
N ALA A 104 9.84 4.28 -16.95
CA ALA A 104 8.63 5.02 -17.28
C ALA A 104 7.82 5.50 -16.06
N LEU A 105 8.03 4.94 -14.87
CA LEU A 105 7.34 5.33 -13.62
C LEU A 105 8.15 6.29 -12.71
N ARG A 106 9.41 6.62 -13.03
CA ARG A 106 10.27 7.41 -12.12
C ARG A 106 10.05 8.92 -12.15
N ARG A 107 9.65 9.49 -13.29
CA ARG A 107 9.53 10.95 -13.51
C ARG A 107 8.34 11.28 -14.40
N VAL A 108 7.15 10.88 -13.95
CA VAL A 108 5.96 10.95 -14.79
C VAL A 108 5.26 12.29 -14.60
N SER A 109 5.28 13.12 -15.64
CA SER A 109 4.46 14.33 -15.78
C SER A 109 3.22 14.13 -16.67
N LEU A 110 2.93 12.88 -17.02
CA LEU A 110 1.78 12.51 -17.86
C LEU A 110 0.46 12.64 -17.10
N ASP A 111 -0.63 12.73 -17.87
CA ASP A 111 -1.99 12.68 -17.33
C ASP A 111 -2.22 11.41 -16.47
N PRO A 112 -2.90 11.51 -15.30
CA PRO A 112 -3.15 10.38 -14.39
C PRO A 112 -3.73 9.12 -15.05
N SER A 113 -4.56 9.25 -16.09
CA SER A 113 -5.10 8.11 -16.81
C SER A 113 -4.02 7.30 -17.54
N ARG A 114 -3.02 7.99 -18.11
CA ARG A 114 -1.86 7.36 -18.75
C ARG A 114 -0.97 6.70 -17.70
N ILE A 115 -0.73 7.36 -16.57
CA ILE A 115 0.04 6.77 -15.46
C ILE A 115 -0.61 5.47 -14.98
N THR A 116 -1.93 5.46 -14.83
CA THR A 116 -2.70 4.28 -14.43
C THR A 116 -2.43 3.10 -15.35
N ARG A 117 -2.56 3.31 -16.67
CA ARG A 117 -2.32 2.26 -17.67
C ARG A 117 -0.88 1.75 -17.64
N ILE A 118 0.09 2.65 -17.52
CA ILE A 118 1.52 2.29 -17.46
C ILE A 118 1.80 1.47 -16.19
N ALA A 119 1.24 1.86 -15.04
CA ALA A 119 1.44 1.14 -13.78
C ALA A 119 0.82 -0.26 -13.80
N ALA A 120 -0.39 -0.41 -14.35
CA ALA A 120 -1.02 -1.72 -14.52
C ALA A 120 -0.21 -2.63 -15.47
N ALA A 121 0.27 -2.08 -16.60
CA ALA A 121 1.13 -2.84 -17.52
C ALA A 121 2.47 -3.22 -16.87
N ALA A 122 3.08 -2.31 -16.11
CA ALA A 122 4.30 -2.57 -15.37
C ALA A 122 4.15 -3.71 -14.35
N LEU A 123 3.01 -3.77 -13.64
CA LEU A 123 2.72 -4.87 -12.73
C LEU A 123 2.66 -6.22 -13.47
N VAL A 124 1.88 -6.31 -14.55
CA VAL A 124 1.75 -7.55 -15.35
C VAL A 124 3.09 -7.99 -15.93
N LEU A 125 3.87 -7.06 -16.48
CA LEU A 125 5.20 -7.38 -17.03
C LEU A 125 6.16 -7.86 -15.93
N LEU A 126 6.10 -7.28 -14.73
CA LEU A 126 6.90 -7.72 -13.60
C LEU A 126 6.52 -9.14 -13.14
N GLU A 127 5.23 -9.46 -13.11
CA GLU A 127 4.74 -10.80 -12.77
C GLU A 127 5.22 -11.85 -13.77
N LEU A 128 5.20 -11.53 -15.07
CA LEU A 128 5.68 -12.41 -16.13
C LEU A 128 7.20 -12.60 -16.11
N GLU A 129 7.97 -11.53 -15.86
CA GLU A 129 9.44 -11.59 -15.83
C GLU A 129 9.97 -12.47 -14.69
N TYR A 130 9.26 -12.50 -13.55
CA TYR A 130 9.68 -13.22 -12.34
C TYR A 130 8.87 -14.50 -12.08
N ASP A 131 8.00 -14.90 -13.01
CA ASP A 131 7.12 -16.08 -12.89
C ASP A 131 6.34 -16.12 -11.56
N ARG A 132 5.77 -14.96 -11.21
CA ARG A 132 5.05 -14.73 -9.94
C ARG A 132 3.58 -14.39 -10.17
N THR A 133 2.97 -15.06 -11.13
CA THR A 133 1.52 -14.95 -11.36
C THR A 133 0.77 -15.54 -10.16
N ILE A 134 -0.17 -14.79 -9.61
CA ILE A 134 -1.00 -15.18 -8.45
C ILE A 134 -2.24 -15.91 -8.94
#